data_AF-A0A940AUN8-F1
#
_entry.id   AF-A0A940AUN8-F1
#
_cell.length_a   1.000
_cell.length_b   1.000
_cell.length_c   1.000
_cell.angle_alpha   90.00
_cell.angle_beta   90.00
_cell.angle_gamma   90.00
#
_symmetry.space_group_name_H-M   'P 1'
#
loop_
_entity.id
_entity.type
_entity.pdbx_description
1 polymer ?
#
loop_
_entity_poly.entity_id
_entity_poly.type
_entity_poly.pdbx_seq_one_letter_code
_entity_poly.pdbx_strand_id
1 'polypeptide(L)'
;MKRSGFSMVEMLAVAALVVIIAGFSVAGINRFGRYQAQADMGGFNSFLRYSFMQAVRNKEYVRLVVDLEKGSYWTEKSETPFYLFTGEAAAAKEEENEKLIERMENGKGSDPFAGKGSALGAENLLEKAKLLSSQEDLENSDYYNYENFIPDRRSLKEILKPQFTKNSKEKKFSKSLIITGFFAYHTPEIVKRGDFLGSDKKGKEPKVFVYIFPEGRIEPFYLSLGEETSDGEESFVYITSDMFLNVKIESGSFEDEIEDMRDLLKDQDAEGK
;
A
#
# COMPACT_ATOMS: atom_id res chain seq x y z
N MET A 1 38.76 -8.42 64.69
CA MET A 1 37.79 -8.36 63.57
C MET A 1 37.41 -9.78 63.17
N LYS A 2 36.17 -10.20 63.42
CA LYS A 2 35.68 -11.51 62.95
C LYS A 2 35.37 -11.39 61.46
N ARG A 3 36.10 -12.13 60.63
CA ARG A 3 35.74 -12.34 59.21
C ARG A 3 34.65 -13.42 59.21
N SER A 4 33.39 -13.07 58.99
CA SER A 4 32.35 -14.06 58.73
C SER A 4 32.46 -14.47 57.26
N GLY A 5 32.84 -15.72 57.01
CA GLY A 5 32.73 -16.30 55.68
C GLY A 5 31.26 -16.54 55.33
N PHE A 6 30.92 -16.41 54.05
CA PHE A 6 29.60 -16.78 53.53
C PHE A 6 29.32 -18.25 53.84
N SER A 7 28.16 -18.54 54.42
CA SER A 7 27.74 -19.92 54.62
C SER A 7 27.35 -20.54 53.27
N MET A 8 27.52 -21.86 53.15
CA MET A 8 27.08 -22.62 51.96
C MET A 8 25.58 -22.41 51.68
N VAL A 9 24.78 -22.25 52.74
CA VAL A 9 23.33 -22.01 52.63
C VAL A 9 23.03 -20.61 52.05
N GLU A 10 23.76 -19.57 52.45
CA GLU A 10 23.59 -18.23 51.87
C GLU A 10 23.95 -18.20 50.39
N MET A 11 25.00 -18.91 49.96
CA MET A 11 25.35 -19.01 48.55
C MET A 11 24.24 -19.66 47.73
N LEU A 12 23.60 -20.72 48.26
CA LEU A 12 22.46 -21.36 47.60
C LEU A 12 21.23 -20.45 47.55
N ALA A 13 20.95 -19.70 48.62
CA ALA A 13 19.84 -18.74 48.65
C ALA A 13 20.03 -17.62 47.63
N VAL A 14 21.25 -17.08 47.50
CA VAL A 14 21.59 -16.05 46.49
C VAL A 14 21.45 -16.62 45.09
N ALA A 15 21.94 -17.84 44.83
CA ALA A 15 21.79 -18.48 43.52
C ALA A 15 20.30 -18.67 43.15
N ALA A 16 19.47 -19.15 44.08
CA ALA A 16 18.03 -19.29 43.87
C ALA A 16 17.36 -17.93 43.57
N LEU A 17 17.73 -16.88 44.31
CA LEU A 17 17.21 -15.54 44.09
C LEU A 17 17.59 -14.99 42.70
N VAL A 18 18.83 -15.21 42.25
CA VAL A 18 19.28 -14.78 40.92
C VAL A 18 18.50 -15.49 39.82
N VAL A 19 18.24 -16.80 39.96
CA VAL A 19 17.42 -17.56 39.00
C VAL A 19 15.98 -17.03 38.95
N ILE A 20 15.40 -16.70 40.10
CA ILE A 20 14.04 -16.12 40.17
C ILE A 20 13.98 -14.75 39.49
N ILE A 21 14.92 -13.86 39.80
CA ILE A 21 14.99 -12.52 39.20
C ILE A 21 15.23 -12.61 37.69
N ALA A 22 16.13 -13.50 37.24
CA ALA A 22 16.35 -13.74 35.82
C ALA A 22 15.07 -14.26 35.14
N GLY A 23 14.36 -15.20 35.76
CA GLY A 23 13.10 -15.73 35.24
C GLY A 23 12.02 -14.66 35.06
N PHE A 24 11.83 -13.77 36.05
CA PHE A 24 10.88 -12.65 35.94
C PHE A 24 11.31 -11.60 34.91
N SER A 25 12.61 -11.40 34.71
CA SER A 25 13.12 -10.40 33.75
C SER A 25 12.83 -10.80 32.31
N VAL A 26 12.94 -12.09 31.97
CA VAL A 26 12.65 -12.60 30.61
C VAL A 26 11.17 -12.43 30.26
N ALA A 27 10.26 -12.76 31.19
CA ALA A 27 8.81 -12.65 30.95
C ALA A 27 8.31 -11.20 30.79
N GLY A 28 9.02 -10.22 31.35
CA GLY A 28 8.66 -8.81 31.29
C GLY A 28 8.94 -8.16 29.93
N ILE A 29 10.05 -8.54 29.28
CA ILE A 29 10.52 -7.89 28.05
C ILE A 29 9.51 -8.10 26.89
N ASN A 30 8.96 -9.31 26.74
CA ASN A 30 8.04 -9.64 25.65
C ASN A 30 6.70 -8.87 25.70
N ARG A 31 6.33 -8.25 26.84
CA ARG A 31 5.09 -7.46 26.95
C ARG A 31 5.22 -6.03 26.45
N PHE A 32 6.43 -5.46 26.47
CA PHE A 32 6.64 -4.08 26.06
C PHE A 32 6.47 -3.90 24.54
N GLY A 33 6.93 -4.87 23.74
CA GLY A 33 6.78 -4.86 22.28
C GLY A 33 5.32 -4.76 21.84
N ARG A 34 4.42 -5.55 22.44
CA ARG A 34 2.99 -5.56 22.11
C ARG A 34 2.30 -4.22 22.37
N TYR A 35 2.56 -3.60 23.52
CA TYR A 35 1.97 -2.30 23.84
C TYR A 35 2.47 -1.21 22.88
N GLN A 36 3.76 -1.24 22.56
CA GLN A 36 4.35 -0.32 21.59
C GLN A 36 3.78 -0.54 20.18
N ALA A 37 3.59 -1.78 19.76
CA ALA A 37 2.96 -2.14 18.48
C ALA A 37 1.52 -1.63 18.38
N GLN A 38 0.73 -1.76 19.45
CA GLN A 38 -0.62 -1.21 19.49
C GLN A 38 -0.63 0.32 19.39
N ALA A 39 0.27 1.00 20.12
CA ALA A 39 0.37 2.46 20.07
C ALA A 39 0.75 2.96 18.66
N ASP A 40 1.74 2.31 18.06
CA ASP A 40 2.21 2.61 16.71
C ASP A 40 1.15 2.32 15.63
N MET A 41 0.39 1.23 15.78
CA MET A 41 -0.76 0.92 14.93
C MET A 41 -1.88 1.95 15.08
N GLY A 42 -2.13 2.46 16.29
CA GLY A 42 -3.04 3.58 16.51
C GLY A 42 -2.59 4.85 15.78
N GLY A 43 -1.28 5.15 15.81
CA GLY A 43 -0.68 6.26 15.08
C GLY A 43 -0.78 6.10 13.56
N PHE A 44 -0.52 4.89 13.06
CA PHE A 44 -0.64 4.53 11.65
C PHE A 44 -2.10 4.61 11.16
N ASN A 45 -3.06 4.06 11.90
CA ASN A 45 -4.50 4.17 11.60
C ASN A 45 -4.95 5.63 11.56
N SER A 46 -4.52 6.45 12.52
CA SER A 46 -4.83 7.89 12.53
C SER A 46 -4.26 8.59 11.28
N PHE A 47 -3.05 8.22 10.86
CA PHE A 47 -2.43 8.73 9.64
C PHE A 47 -3.21 8.29 8.39
N LEU A 48 -3.58 7.01 8.31
CA LEU A 48 -4.37 6.46 7.22
C LEU A 48 -5.72 7.18 7.07
N ARG A 49 -6.43 7.38 8.18
CA ARG A 49 -7.70 8.14 8.20
C ARG A 49 -7.53 9.57 7.71
N TYR A 50 -6.49 10.25 8.16
CA TYR A 50 -6.17 11.59 7.68
C TYR A 50 -5.93 11.60 6.17
N SER A 51 -5.12 10.68 5.65
CA SER A 51 -4.82 10.57 4.23
C SER A 51 -6.05 10.23 3.38
N PHE A 52 -6.93 9.37 3.90
CA PHE A 52 -8.21 9.06 3.26
C PHE A 52 -9.11 10.30 3.17
N MET A 53 -9.31 11.00 4.29
CA MET A 53 -10.12 12.22 4.29
C MET A 53 -9.51 13.30 3.38
N GLN A 54 -8.19 13.37 3.30
CA GLN A 54 -7.50 14.28 2.39
C GLN A 54 -7.76 13.92 0.92
N ALA A 55 -7.66 12.64 0.54
CA ALA A 55 -7.93 12.16 -0.82
C ALA A 55 -9.36 12.51 -1.26
N VAL A 56 -10.34 12.21 -0.40
CA VAL A 56 -11.77 12.50 -0.67
C VAL A 56 -12.04 14.00 -0.77
N ARG A 57 -11.54 14.78 0.20
CA ARG A 57 -11.79 16.23 0.24
C ARG A 57 -11.19 16.95 -0.96
N ASN A 58 -9.97 16.56 -1.35
CA ASN A 58 -9.24 17.24 -2.42
C ASN A 58 -9.54 16.66 -3.81
N LYS A 59 -10.26 15.52 -3.88
CA LYS A 59 -10.45 14.73 -5.11
C LYS A 59 -9.12 14.35 -5.78
N GLU A 60 -8.12 14.03 -4.96
CA GLU A 60 -6.78 13.64 -5.40
C GLU A 60 -6.60 12.12 -5.20
N TYR A 61 -5.87 11.48 -6.12
CA TYR A 61 -5.47 10.10 -5.92
C TYR A 61 -4.28 10.07 -4.96
N VAL A 62 -4.38 9.29 -3.89
CA VAL A 62 -3.33 9.20 -2.89
C VAL A 62 -2.87 7.75 -2.82
N ARG A 63 -1.55 7.53 -2.70
CA ARG A 63 -1.01 6.23 -2.33
C ARG A 63 -0.25 6.35 -1.02
N LEU A 64 -0.49 5.42 -0.11
CA LEU A 64 0.35 5.18 1.05
C LEU A 64 1.54 4.35 0.58
N VAL A 65 2.75 4.82 0.89
CA VAL A 65 3.98 4.07 0.68
C VAL A 65 4.45 3.57 2.03
N VAL A 66 4.74 2.28 2.11
CA VAL A 66 5.30 1.63 3.30
C VAL A 66 6.64 1.02 2.91
N ASP A 67 7.71 1.50 3.53
CA ASP A 67 9.06 0.98 3.40
C ASP A 67 9.27 -0.11 4.47
N LEU A 68 9.28 -1.37 4.01
CA LEU A 68 9.32 -2.56 4.86
C LEU A 68 10.66 -2.73 5.58
N GLU A 69 11.74 -2.20 4.99
CA GLU A 69 13.08 -2.28 5.57
C GLU A 69 13.28 -1.21 6.65
N LYS A 70 12.86 0.03 6.38
CA LYS A 70 13.03 1.14 7.33
C LYS A 70 11.93 1.21 8.38
N GLY A 71 10.85 0.45 8.21
CA GLY A 71 9.64 0.60 9.02
C GLY A 71 9.09 2.03 8.93
N SER A 72 9.15 2.65 7.75
CA SER A 72 8.69 4.02 7.54
C SER A 72 7.54 4.09 6.57
N TYR A 73 6.68 5.10 6.72
CA TYR A 73 5.52 5.28 5.88
C TYR A 73 5.23 6.76 5.61
N TRP A 74 4.73 7.05 4.42
CA TRP A 74 4.31 8.37 3.98
C TRP A 74 3.23 8.25 2.90
N THR A 75 2.61 9.36 2.54
CA THR A 75 1.70 9.38 1.38
C THR A 75 2.28 10.18 0.24
N GLU A 76 1.95 9.74 -0.96
CA GLU A 76 2.20 10.44 -2.21
C GLU A 76 0.88 10.70 -2.90
N LYS A 77 0.79 11.79 -3.65
CA LYS A 77 -0.43 12.16 -4.38
C LYS A 77 -0.18 12.24 -5.87
N SER A 78 -1.21 11.97 -6.64
CA SER A 78 -1.26 12.16 -8.07
C SER A 78 -2.56 12.88 -8.45
N GLU A 79 -2.44 13.81 -9.40
CA GLU A 79 -3.60 14.49 -10.01
C GLU A 79 -4.18 13.68 -11.16
N THR A 80 -3.42 12.72 -11.69
CA THR A 80 -3.87 11.87 -12.80
C THR A 80 -4.51 10.59 -12.27
N PRO A 81 -5.67 10.20 -12.84
CA PRO A 81 -6.24 8.89 -12.57
C PRO A 81 -5.28 7.81 -13.07
N PHE A 82 -5.20 6.71 -12.34
CA PHE A 82 -4.44 5.53 -12.74
C PHE A 82 -5.31 4.29 -12.60
N TYR A 83 -4.98 3.28 -13.38
CA TYR A 83 -5.60 1.97 -13.32
C TYR A 83 -4.69 1.03 -12.54
N LEU A 84 -5.28 0.28 -11.61
CA LEU A 84 -4.58 -0.80 -10.95
C LEU A 84 -4.75 -2.07 -11.79
N PHE A 85 -3.63 -2.69 -12.11
CA PHE A 85 -3.58 -4.01 -12.75
C PHE A 85 -2.91 -4.96 -11.77
N THR A 86 -3.37 -6.20 -11.73
CA THR A 86 -2.83 -7.25 -10.85
C THR A 86 -2.20 -8.37 -11.67
N GLY A 87 -1.21 -9.05 -11.10
CA GLY A 87 -0.59 -10.26 -11.68
C GLY A 87 0.10 -10.05 -13.03
N GLU A 88 0.05 -11.07 -13.88
CA GLU A 88 0.69 -11.08 -15.21
C GLU A 88 0.13 -9.98 -16.13
N ALA A 89 -1.14 -9.61 -15.95
CA ALA A 89 -1.77 -8.53 -16.70
C ALA A 89 -1.12 -7.17 -16.44
N ALA A 90 -0.58 -6.95 -15.24
CA ALA A 90 0.13 -5.72 -14.91
C ALA A 90 1.45 -5.62 -15.68
N ALA A 91 2.25 -6.69 -15.67
CA ALA A 91 3.52 -6.75 -16.39
C ALA A 91 3.32 -6.63 -17.91
N ALA A 92 2.33 -7.33 -18.47
CA ALA A 92 2.00 -7.26 -19.89
C ALA A 92 1.57 -5.84 -20.31
N LYS A 93 0.76 -5.16 -19.50
CA LYS A 93 0.35 -3.78 -19.78
C LYS A 93 1.47 -2.77 -19.58
N GLU A 94 2.36 -2.98 -18.62
CA GLU A 94 3.54 -2.13 -18.46
C GLU A 94 4.44 -2.22 -19.70
N GLU A 95 4.71 -3.42 -20.20
CA GLU A 95 5.46 -3.63 -21.44
C GLU A 95 4.75 -3.03 -22.67
N GLU A 96 3.43 -3.18 -22.77
CA GLU A 96 2.64 -2.56 -23.84
C GLU A 96 2.70 -1.03 -23.78
N ASN A 97 2.57 -0.46 -22.59
CA ASN A 97 2.65 0.98 -22.35
C ASN A 97 4.04 1.52 -22.70
N GLU A 98 5.11 0.80 -22.35
CA GLU A 98 6.48 1.20 -22.71
C GLU A 98 6.71 1.16 -24.21
N LYS A 99 6.28 0.09 -24.89
CA LYS A 99 6.32 0.01 -26.36
C LYS A 99 5.49 1.09 -27.03
N LEU A 100 4.38 1.51 -26.42
CA LEU A 100 3.56 2.61 -26.92
C LEU A 100 4.30 3.95 -26.78
N ILE A 101 4.90 4.21 -25.62
CA ILE A 101 5.70 5.41 -25.36
C ILE A 101 6.88 5.50 -26.32
N GLU A 102 7.62 4.41 -26.50
CA GLU A 102 8.76 4.35 -27.42
C GLU A 102 8.33 4.61 -28.88
N ARG A 103 7.18 4.06 -29.31
CA ARG A 103 6.62 4.33 -30.64
C ARG A 103 6.26 5.80 -30.84
N MET A 104 5.75 6.46 -29.79
CA MET A 104 5.42 7.90 -29.82
C MET A 104 6.68 8.76 -29.83
N GLU A 105 7.67 8.48 -28.98
CA GLU A 105 8.93 9.23 -28.90
C GLU A 105 9.75 9.14 -30.20
N ASN A 106 9.71 7.99 -30.87
CA ASN A 106 10.38 7.79 -32.16
C ASN A 106 9.62 8.38 -33.36
N GLY A 107 8.48 9.05 -33.15
CA GLY A 107 7.67 9.63 -34.23
C GLY A 107 7.13 8.61 -35.24
N LYS A 108 7.19 7.31 -34.92
CA LYS A 108 6.70 6.20 -35.77
C LYS A 108 5.24 5.86 -35.52
N GLY A 109 4.63 6.42 -34.48
CA GLY A 109 3.18 6.42 -34.31
C GLY A 109 2.56 7.46 -35.23
N SER A 110 2.01 7.02 -36.37
CA SER A 110 0.92 7.75 -37.00
C SER A 110 -0.08 8.08 -35.90
N ASP A 111 -0.44 9.35 -35.77
CA ASP A 111 -1.55 9.80 -34.96
C ASP A 111 -2.66 8.72 -34.98
N PRO A 112 -3.08 8.14 -33.83
CA PRO A 112 -4.08 7.08 -33.82
C PRO A 112 -5.39 7.50 -34.51
N PHE A 113 -5.54 8.79 -34.78
CA PHE A 113 -6.63 9.39 -35.57
C PHE A 113 -6.29 9.67 -37.05
N ALA A 114 -5.02 9.60 -37.47
CA ALA A 114 -4.62 9.75 -38.88
C ALA A 114 -4.89 8.50 -39.73
N GLY A 115 -5.15 7.36 -39.10
CA GLY A 115 -5.77 6.21 -39.75
C GLY A 115 -7.26 6.50 -39.98
N LYS A 116 -7.62 6.93 -41.18
CA LYS A 116 -9.01 7.08 -41.66
C LYS A 116 -9.91 5.94 -41.16
N GLY A 117 -10.73 6.14 -40.12
CA GLY A 117 -11.84 5.23 -39.84
C GLY A 117 -12.22 4.95 -38.39
N SER A 118 -12.60 5.96 -37.61
CA SER A 118 -13.72 5.74 -36.67
C SER A 118 -14.68 6.92 -36.67
N ALA A 119 -15.51 7.00 -37.72
CA ALA A 119 -16.71 7.83 -37.70
C ALA A 119 -17.58 7.54 -36.44
N LEU A 120 -17.52 6.30 -35.93
CA LEU A 120 -18.16 5.85 -34.69
C LEU A 120 -17.65 6.53 -33.41
N GLY A 121 -16.39 6.97 -33.37
CA GLY A 121 -15.84 7.69 -32.21
C GLY A 121 -16.27 9.15 -32.16
N ALA A 122 -16.40 9.78 -33.33
CA ALA A 122 -16.86 11.16 -33.46
C ALA A 122 -18.37 11.30 -33.17
N GLU A 123 -19.20 10.34 -33.62
CA GLU A 123 -20.65 10.38 -33.39
C GLU A 123 -21.03 10.30 -31.91
N ASN A 124 -20.40 9.39 -31.14
CA ASN A 124 -20.64 9.27 -29.70
C ASN A 124 -20.22 10.53 -28.92
N LEU A 125 -19.20 11.24 -29.39
CA LEU A 125 -18.70 12.44 -28.73
C LEU A 125 -19.58 13.66 -29.05
N LEU A 126 -20.09 13.74 -30.28
CA LEU A 126 -21.04 14.77 -30.71
C LEU A 126 -22.41 14.62 -30.03
N GLU A 127 -22.90 13.39 -29.89
CA GLU A 127 -24.19 13.11 -29.23
C GLU A 127 -24.13 13.45 -27.74
N LYS A 128 -22.99 13.18 -27.09
CA LYS A 128 -22.75 13.54 -25.68
C LYS A 128 -22.59 15.04 -25.47
N ALA A 129 -21.98 15.76 -26.41
CA ALA A 129 -21.90 17.22 -26.39
C ALA A 129 -23.30 17.86 -26.54
N LYS A 130 -24.16 17.28 -27.39
CA LYS A 130 -25.54 17.75 -27.63
C LYS A 130 -26.48 17.53 -26.44
N LEU A 131 -26.18 16.56 -25.58
CA LEU A 131 -26.92 16.28 -24.34
C LEU A 131 -26.49 17.18 -23.16
N LEU A 132 -25.30 17.79 -23.24
CA LEU A 132 -24.72 18.59 -22.16
C LEU A 132 -24.85 20.10 -22.36
N SER A 133 -25.13 20.58 -23.58
CA SER A 133 -25.39 22.00 -23.83
C SER A 133 -26.85 22.35 -23.51
N SER A 134 -27.04 23.26 -22.55
CA SER A 134 -28.33 23.90 -22.31
C SER A 134 -28.69 24.78 -23.51
N GLN A 135 -29.99 24.93 -23.77
CA GLN A 135 -30.51 25.58 -24.97
C GLN A 135 -30.09 27.08 -25.11
N GLU A 136 -29.60 27.69 -24.03
CA GLU A 136 -29.10 29.08 -24.00
C GLU A 136 -27.64 29.23 -24.47
N ASP A 137 -26.82 28.17 -24.48
CA ASP A 137 -25.40 28.24 -24.88
C ASP A 137 -25.18 28.09 -26.41
N LEU A 138 -26.25 27.82 -27.17
CA LEU A 138 -26.19 27.53 -28.62
C LEU A 138 -26.02 28.77 -29.51
N GLU A 139 -26.19 29.99 -28.99
CA GLU A 139 -26.07 31.22 -29.78
C GLU A 139 -24.65 31.81 -29.77
N ASN A 140 -23.74 31.28 -28.94
CA ASN A 140 -22.36 31.76 -28.88
C ASN A 140 -21.52 31.04 -29.95
N SER A 141 -21.17 31.72 -31.04
CA SER A 141 -20.45 31.13 -32.19
C SER A 141 -19.06 30.57 -31.82
N ASP A 142 -18.52 30.98 -30.68
CA ASP A 142 -17.24 30.47 -30.14
C ASP A 142 -17.41 29.16 -29.35
N TYR A 143 -18.65 28.74 -29.05
CA TYR A 143 -18.96 27.51 -28.31
C TYR A 143 -18.70 26.24 -29.13
N TYR A 144 -18.60 26.34 -30.46
CA TYR A 144 -18.24 25.20 -31.33
C TYR A 144 -16.75 25.18 -31.71
N ASN A 145 -15.91 26.00 -31.08
CA ASN A 145 -14.48 25.83 -31.26
C ASN A 145 -14.06 24.53 -30.55
N TYR A 146 -14.06 23.44 -31.31
CA TYR A 146 -13.72 22.09 -30.87
C TYR A 146 -12.34 22.04 -30.19
N GLU A 147 -11.46 22.99 -30.49
CA GLU A 147 -10.18 23.19 -29.81
C GLU A 147 -10.34 23.45 -28.31
N ASN A 148 -11.46 24.04 -27.86
CA ASN A 148 -11.77 24.25 -26.44
C ASN A 148 -12.28 22.97 -25.74
N PHE A 149 -12.70 21.96 -26.50
CA PHE A 149 -13.18 20.66 -25.99
C PHE A 149 -12.17 19.53 -26.15
N ILE A 150 -11.10 19.76 -26.90
CA ILE A 150 -9.94 18.89 -26.87
C ILE A 150 -9.28 19.19 -25.53
N PRO A 151 -9.39 18.31 -24.51
CA PRO A 151 -8.62 18.51 -23.29
C PRO A 151 -7.17 18.70 -23.71
N ASP A 152 -6.51 19.66 -23.07
CA ASP A 152 -5.09 19.95 -23.29
C ASP A 152 -4.37 18.61 -23.40
N ARG A 153 -3.69 18.36 -24.53
CA ARG A 153 -3.19 17.02 -24.90
C ARG A 153 -2.18 16.58 -23.84
N ARG A 154 -2.66 16.03 -22.72
CA ARG A 154 -1.81 15.40 -21.72
C ARG A 154 -1.08 14.33 -22.48
N SER A 155 0.24 14.32 -22.35
CA SER A 155 1.02 13.31 -23.03
C SER A 155 0.48 11.94 -22.59
N LEU A 156 0.20 11.03 -23.52
CA LEU A 156 -0.21 9.65 -23.18
C LEU A 156 0.75 9.04 -22.15
N LYS A 157 2.01 9.49 -22.17
CA LYS A 157 3.03 9.20 -21.16
C LYS A 157 2.62 9.60 -19.73
N GLU A 158 2.06 10.79 -19.51
CA GLU A 158 1.54 11.23 -18.21
C GLU A 158 0.30 10.45 -17.74
N ILE A 159 -0.54 10.03 -18.68
CA ILE A 159 -1.73 9.21 -18.37
C ILE A 159 -1.32 7.79 -17.99
N LEU A 160 -0.31 7.23 -18.68
CA LEU A 160 0.14 5.86 -18.47
C LEU A 160 1.14 5.73 -17.30
N LYS A 161 1.90 6.78 -16.99
CA LYS A 161 2.85 6.82 -15.88
C LYS A 161 2.45 7.94 -14.91
N PRO A 162 1.49 7.68 -14.01
CA PRO A 162 1.05 8.69 -13.03
C PRO A 162 2.25 9.18 -12.23
N GLN A 163 2.42 10.50 -12.19
CA GLN A 163 3.47 11.12 -11.39
C GLN A 163 2.96 11.25 -9.96
N PHE A 164 3.65 10.58 -9.04
CA PHE A 164 3.37 10.67 -7.62
C PHE A 164 4.35 11.64 -6.97
N THR A 165 3.82 12.62 -6.25
CA THR A 165 4.60 13.60 -5.50
C THR A 165 4.40 13.37 -4.00
N LYS A 166 5.48 13.47 -3.22
CA LYS A 166 5.41 13.27 -1.76
C LYS A 166 4.49 14.32 -1.13
N ASN A 167 3.41 13.85 -0.49
CA ASN A 167 2.35 14.68 0.07
C ASN A 167 2.43 14.81 1.60
N SER A 168 3.15 13.92 2.28
CA SER A 168 3.29 13.97 3.73
C SER A 168 4.75 13.89 4.19
N LYS A 169 4.96 14.31 5.44
CA LYS A 169 6.19 13.96 6.18
C LYS A 169 6.25 12.46 6.37
N GLU A 170 7.46 11.92 6.30
CA GLU A 170 7.73 10.52 6.59
C GLU A 170 7.61 10.27 8.09
N LYS A 171 6.86 9.25 8.45
CA LYS A 171 6.73 8.74 9.81
C LYS A 171 7.43 7.40 9.90
N LYS A 172 7.88 7.04 11.09
CA LYS A 172 8.53 5.76 11.36
C LYS A 172 7.81 5.05 12.49
N PHE A 173 7.72 3.74 12.38
CA PHE A 173 7.44 2.88 13.51
C PHE A 173 8.59 2.98 14.53
N SER A 174 8.29 2.56 15.74
CA SER A 174 9.27 2.44 16.81
C SER A 174 10.40 1.52 16.39
N LYS A 175 11.63 1.86 16.80
CA LYS A 175 12.85 1.13 16.39
C LYS A 175 12.87 -0.34 16.83
N SER A 176 12.10 -0.69 17.85
CA SER A 176 11.92 -2.07 18.32
C SER A 176 11.06 -2.90 17.38
N LEU A 177 10.19 -2.28 16.61
CA LEU A 177 9.22 -2.97 15.78
C LEU A 177 9.71 -3.07 14.34
N ILE A 178 9.39 -4.22 13.75
CA ILE A 178 9.61 -4.49 12.33
C ILE A 178 8.27 -4.81 11.68
N ILE A 179 8.18 -4.54 10.38
CA ILE A 179 7.04 -5.00 9.59
C ILE A 179 7.35 -6.44 9.19
N THR A 180 6.56 -7.37 9.71
CA THR A 180 6.77 -8.82 9.49
C THR A 180 6.06 -9.30 8.23
N GLY A 181 5.00 -8.59 7.81
CA GLY A 181 4.17 -9.00 6.69
C GLY A 181 3.31 -7.86 6.19
N PHE A 182 3.09 -7.88 4.87
CA PHE A 182 2.18 -6.98 4.20
C PHE A 182 1.44 -7.73 3.09
N PHE A 183 0.16 -7.42 2.93
CA PHE A 183 -0.63 -7.90 1.82
C PHE A 183 -1.59 -6.79 1.38
N ALA A 184 -1.77 -6.62 0.08
CA ALA A 184 -2.78 -5.73 -0.47
C ALA A 184 -3.40 -6.38 -1.70
N TYR A 185 -4.66 -6.08 -1.99
CA TYR A 185 -5.37 -6.77 -3.07
C TYR A 185 -4.65 -6.69 -4.45
N HIS A 186 -3.99 -5.58 -4.74
CA HIS A 186 -3.24 -5.38 -5.98
C HIS A 186 -1.75 -5.77 -5.87
N THR A 187 -1.31 -6.14 -4.67
CA THR A 187 -0.03 -6.82 -4.43
C THR A 187 -0.34 -8.22 -3.88
N PRO A 188 -0.82 -9.16 -4.73
CA PRO A 188 -1.42 -10.41 -4.26
C PRO A 188 -0.44 -11.37 -3.59
N GLU A 189 0.87 -11.11 -3.70
CA GLU A 189 1.89 -11.83 -2.94
C GLU A 189 1.92 -11.29 -1.52
N ILE A 190 1.82 -12.17 -0.51
CA ILE A 190 2.16 -11.78 0.86
C ILE A 190 3.63 -11.45 0.84
N VAL A 191 3.94 -10.19 1.12
CA VAL A 191 5.29 -9.70 1.12
C VAL A 191 5.81 -9.81 2.55
N LYS A 192 6.75 -10.72 2.79
CA LYS A 192 7.49 -10.78 4.05
C LYS A 192 8.79 -10.00 3.92
N ARG A 193 9.29 -9.48 5.04
CA ARG A 193 10.58 -8.77 5.07
C ARG A 193 11.74 -9.66 4.62
N GLY A 194 11.70 -10.95 5.01
CA GLY A 194 12.67 -11.96 4.60
C GLY A 194 12.77 -12.18 3.08
N ASP A 195 11.69 -11.98 2.32
CA ASP A 195 11.66 -12.23 0.87
C ASP A 195 12.58 -11.26 0.09
N PHE A 196 12.82 -10.06 0.65
CA PHE A 196 13.76 -9.09 0.07
C PHE A 196 15.21 -9.34 0.46
N LEU A 197 15.46 -9.98 1.60
CA LEU A 197 16.82 -10.24 2.07
C LEU A 197 17.51 -11.36 1.27
N GLY A 198 16.73 -12.29 0.70
CA GLY A 198 17.25 -13.46 -0.01
C GLY A 198 17.23 -13.39 -1.54
N SER A 199 16.50 -12.45 -2.14
CA SER A 199 16.36 -12.39 -3.60
C SER A 199 17.47 -11.54 -4.23
N ASP A 200 18.14 -12.08 -5.25
CA ASP A 200 19.14 -11.41 -6.10
C ASP A 200 18.57 -10.22 -6.92
N LYS A 201 17.37 -9.72 -6.55
CA LYS A 201 16.69 -8.55 -7.09
C LYS A 201 17.40 -7.27 -6.64
N LYS A 202 18.69 -7.13 -6.98
CA LYS A 202 19.48 -5.91 -6.79
C LYS A 202 18.77 -4.74 -7.46
N GLY A 203 18.07 -3.93 -6.66
CA GLY A 203 17.55 -2.63 -7.07
C GLY A 203 16.05 -2.40 -6.86
N LYS A 204 15.26 -3.39 -6.45
CA LYS A 204 13.87 -3.11 -6.01
C LYS A 204 13.89 -2.75 -4.52
N GLU A 205 13.59 -1.48 -4.23
CA GLU A 205 13.37 -1.05 -2.85
C GLU A 205 12.18 -1.84 -2.27
N PRO A 206 12.25 -2.31 -1.01
CA PRO A 206 11.22 -3.12 -0.36
C PRO A 206 10.04 -2.24 0.07
N LYS A 207 9.43 -1.57 -0.92
CA LYS A 207 8.31 -0.66 -0.76
C LYS A 207 7.05 -1.33 -1.25
N VAL A 208 6.01 -1.21 -0.45
CA VAL A 208 4.66 -1.62 -0.80
C VAL A 208 3.74 -0.42 -0.79
N PHE A 209 2.66 -0.54 -1.57
CA PHE A 209 1.75 0.56 -1.82
C PHE A 209 0.33 0.17 -1.43
N VAL A 210 -0.40 1.09 -0.81
CA VAL A 210 -1.86 1.00 -0.62
C VAL A 210 -2.48 2.19 -1.32
N TYR A 211 -3.42 1.94 -2.23
CA TYR A 211 -4.06 2.99 -2.99
C TYR A 211 -5.35 3.51 -2.33
N ILE A 212 -5.50 4.83 -2.31
CA ILE A 212 -6.63 5.55 -1.76
C ILE A 212 -7.24 6.41 -2.87
N PHE A 213 -8.52 6.18 -3.12
CA PHE A 213 -9.27 6.76 -4.21
C PHE A 213 -10.14 7.94 -3.75
N PRO A 214 -10.27 8.99 -4.59
CA PRO A 214 -11.05 10.18 -4.26
C PRO A 214 -12.55 9.91 -4.04
N GLU A 215 -13.07 8.79 -4.54
CA GLU A 215 -14.46 8.35 -4.36
C GLU A 215 -14.77 7.82 -2.95
N GLY A 216 -13.81 7.90 -2.02
CA GLY A 216 -13.98 7.37 -0.67
C GLY A 216 -13.82 5.85 -0.62
N ARG A 217 -12.86 5.34 -1.40
CA ARG A 217 -12.47 3.94 -1.38
C ARG A 217 -10.99 3.81 -1.06
N ILE A 218 -10.64 2.77 -0.33
CA ILE A 218 -9.26 2.37 -0.10
C ILE A 218 -9.09 0.93 -0.57
N GLU A 219 -7.92 0.61 -1.09
CA GLU A 219 -7.57 -0.77 -1.36
C GLU A 219 -7.55 -1.58 -0.06
N PRO A 220 -8.25 -2.73 0.00
CA PRO A 220 -8.14 -3.62 1.14
C PRO A 220 -6.70 -4.10 1.31
N PHE A 221 -6.19 -3.95 2.52
CA PHE A 221 -4.82 -4.30 2.84
C PHE A 221 -4.71 -4.84 4.26
N TYR A 222 -3.58 -5.48 4.48
CA TYR A 222 -3.10 -6.04 5.73
C TYR A 222 -1.67 -5.57 5.97
N LEU A 223 -1.37 -5.23 7.22
CA LEU A 223 -0.02 -4.93 7.67
C LEU A 223 0.17 -5.52 9.07
N SER A 224 1.22 -6.32 9.28
CA SER A 224 1.62 -6.82 10.59
C SER A 224 2.87 -6.15 11.12
N LEU A 225 2.89 -5.92 12.43
CA LEU A 225 4.06 -5.51 13.18
C LEU A 225 4.45 -6.58 14.19
N GLY A 226 5.74 -6.71 14.37
CA GLY A 226 6.35 -7.69 15.24
C GLY A 226 7.75 -7.31 15.67
N GLU A 227 8.46 -8.28 16.20
CA GLU A 227 9.87 -8.18 16.59
C GLU A 227 10.70 -9.28 15.91
N GLU A 228 11.97 -8.98 15.69
CA GLU A 228 12.96 -9.96 15.25
C GLU A 228 13.46 -10.71 16.48
N THR A 229 13.15 -12.01 16.56
CA THR A 229 13.58 -12.89 17.65
C THR A 229 14.72 -13.81 17.18
N SER A 230 15.36 -14.53 18.10
CA SER A 230 16.37 -15.54 17.74
C SER A 230 15.80 -16.68 16.88
N ASP A 231 14.50 -16.91 16.97
CA ASP A 231 13.81 -18.03 16.33
C ASP A 231 13.09 -17.62 15.04
N GLY A 232 13.17 -16.33 14.67
CA GLY A 232 12.52 -15.75 13.49
C GLY A 232 11.75 -14.47 13.80
N GLU A 233 10.90 -14.05 12.87
CA GLU A 233 10.05 -12.87 13.04
C GLU A 233 8.76 -13.26 13.77
N GLU A 234 8.50 -12.69 14.95
CA GLU A 234 7.25 -12.92 15.70
C GLU A 234 6.29 -11.74 15.48
N SER A 235 5.13 -12.00 14.89
CA SER A 235 4.08 -10.98 14.71
C SER A 235 3.26 -10.83 15.99
N PHE A 236 3.02 -9.59 16.39
CA PHE A 236 2.24 -9.29 17.61
C PHE A 236 0.85 -8.75 17.31
N VAL A 237 0.78 -7.83 16.36
CA VAL A 237 -0.40 -7.02 16.08
C VAL A 237 -0.48 -6.81 14.58
N TYR A 238 -1.69 -6.80 14.08
CA TYR A 238 -1.95 -6.46 12.69
C TYR A 238 -3.10 -5.50 12.53
N ILE A 239 -3.11 -4.85 11.37
CA ILE A 239 -4.15 -3.94 10.94
C ILE A 239 -4.71 -4.42 9.60
N THR A 240 -6.02 -4.58 9.53
CA THR A 240 -6.76 -4.80 8.28
C THR A 240 -7.62 -3.59 7.98
N SER A 241 -7.71 -3.20 6.72
CA SER A 241 -8.72 -2.23 6.25
C SER A 241 -9.60 -2.87 5.20
N ASP A 242 -10.91 -2.64 5.29
CA ASP A 242 -11.82 -2.89 4.18
C ASP A 242 -11.84 -1.71 3.18
N MET A 243 -12.68 -1.82 2.15
CA MET A 243 -12.80 -0.79 1.10
C MET A 243 -13.29 0.57 1.58
N PHE A 244 -13.90 0.65 2.77
CA PHE A 244 -14.52 1.84 3.34
C PHE A 244 -13.78 2.36 4.58
N LEU A 245 -12.53 1.93 4.77
CA LEU A 245 -11.68 2.33 5.88
C LEU A 245 -12.18 1.84 7.25
N ASN A 246 -12.94 0.74 7.27
CA ASN A 246 -13.18 0.03 8.52
C ASN A 246 -11.91 -0.72 8.89
N VAL A 247 -11.17 -0.10 9.80
CA VAL A 247 -9.91 -0.59 10.30
C VAL A 247 -10.14 -1.47 11.53
N LYS A 248 -9.61 -2.69 11.52
CA LYS A 248 -9.50 -3.55 12.70
C LYS A 248 -8.04 -3.70 13.09
N ILE A 249 -7.76 -3.66 14.39
CA ILE A 249 -6.44 -3.90 14.96
C ILE A 249 -6.59 -5.07 15.92
N GLU A 250 -5.92 -6.18 15.62
CA GLU A 250 -6.06 -7.42 16.36
C GLU A 250 -4.68 -7.97 16.74
N SER A 251 -4.64 -8.77 17.80
CA SER A 251 -3.41 -9.40 18.29
C SER A 251 -3.32 -10.83 17.76
N GLY A 252 -2.22 -11.18 17.10
CA GLY A 252 -2.05 -12.52 16.52
C GLY A 252 -1.04 -12.55 15.38
N SER A 253 -0.91 -13.73 14.78
CA SER A 253 -0.16 -13.94 13.54
C SER A 253 -1.10 -13.80 12.34
N PHE A 254 -0.61 -13.25 11.22
CA PHE A 254 -1.43 -13.17 10.00
C PHE A 254 -1.71 -14.54 9.40
N GLU A 255 -0.76 -15.45 9.56
CA GLU A 255 -0.67 -16.65 8.73
C GLU A 255 -1.91 -17.51 8.90
N ASP A 256 -2.40 -17.56 10.14
CA ASP A 256 -3.65 -18.24 10.51
C ASP A 256 -4.87 -17.64 9.77
N GLU A 257 -4.98 -16.32 9.63
CA GLU A 257 -6.10 -15.68 8.92
C GLU A 257 -5.97 -15.74 7.38
N ILE A 258 -4.74 -15.71 6.85
CA ILE A 258 -4.54 -15.83 5.41
C ILE A 258 -4.83 -17.23 4.93
N GLU A 259 -4.48 -18.26 5.70
CA GLU A 259 -4.75 -19.63 5.31
C GLU A 259 -6.25 -19.80 5.06
N ASP A 260 -7.09 -19.27 5.95
CA ASP A 260 -8.54 -19.19 5.78
C ASP A 260 -8.96 -18.41 4.52
N MET A 261 -8.35 -17.23 4.26
CA MET A 261 -8.67 -16.44 3.05
C MET A 261 -8.20 -17.10 1.75
N ARG A 262 -7.04 -17.75 1.75
CA ARG A 262 -6.50 -18.46 0.59
C ARG A 262 -7.34 -19.68 0.29
N ASP A 263 -7.78 -20.39 1.31
CA ASP A 263 -8.63 -21.56 1.13
C ASP A 263 -10.02 -21.14 0.63
N LEU A 264 -10.56 -20.02 1.09
CA LEU A 264 -11.75 -19.39 0.47
C LEU A 264 -11.56 -19.03 -1.01
N LEU A 265 -10.34 -18.64 -1.42
CA LEU A 265 -10.04 -18.33 -2.82
C LEU A 265 -9.76 -19.59 -3.66
N LYS A 266 -9.26 -20.68 -3.05
CA LYS A 266 -9.03 -21.96 -3.71
C LYS A 266 -10.31 -22.78 -3.88
N ASP A 267 -11.30 -22.58 -3.00
CA ASP A 267 -12.60 -23.23 -3.06
C ASP A 267 -13.53 -22.66 -4.15
N GLN A 268 -13.07 -21.70 -4.96
CA GLN A 268 -13.68 -21.46 -6.26
C GLN A 268 -13.40 -22.68 -7.14
N ASP A 269 -14.43 -23.49 -7.32
CA ASP A 269 -14.46 -24.67 -8.17
C ASP A 269 -13.97 -24.37 -9.60
N ALA A 270 -13.69 -25.42 -10.39
CA ALA A 270 -13.30 -25.28 -11.80
C ALA A 270 -14.33 -24.51 -12.68
N GLU A 271 -15.49 -24.18 -12.10
CA GLU A 271 -16.56 -23.37 -12.69
C GLU A 271 -16.55 -21.88 -12.24
N GLY A 272 -15.67 -21.50 -11.30
CA GLY A 272 -15.49 -20.11 -10.85
C GLY A 272 -16.67 -19.54 -10.08
N LYS A 273 -17.38 -20.36 -9.28
CA LYS A 273 -18.51 -19.92 -8.43
C LYS A 273 -18.15 -19.80 -6.97
#